data_AF-A0A0Q5KUR8-F1
#
_entry.id   AF-A0A0Q5KUR8-F1
#
_cell.length_a   1.000
_cell.length_b   1.000
_cell.length_c   1.000
_cell.angle_alpha   90.00
_cell.angle_beta   90.00
_cell.angle_gamma   90.00
#
_symmetry.space_group_name_H-M   'P 1'
#
loop_
_entity.id
_entity.type
_entity.pdbx_description
1 polymer ?
#
loop_
_entity_poly.entity_id
_entity_poly.type
_entity_poly.pdbx_seq_one_letter_code
_entity_poly.pdbx_strand_id
1 'polypeptide(L)'
;MNAADKDALIAAAAEAGITITRTSKDFFLGEGHNRERVTPGQIRALIAEAQTEQQARAEALEAAAEIREQEAEQTEPEVAPVVEMAAEAAPEPEQVPDVEVAAEAPQDAQDAAPEVSPAPEAQPETPAPAAAPAKAKRTPVLYGPPCGGQIAHLAVATSEHARNPIVHLGELTAPRLKNKEEAAAEGRRTGAVGHIAFLAQDKAGEQFWSVAVVDAEGGNLKLSGAEIDLTLLEGQAADDARDRVVGARNKAKAQWQAAAV
;
A
#
# COMPACT_ATOMS: atom_id res chain seq x y z
N MET A 1 -36.46 -2.61 18.49
CA MET A 1 -36.25 -3.31 17.21
C MET A 1 -36.56 -4.78 17.44
N ASN A 2 -37.67 -5.25 16.87
CA ASN A 2 -38.14 -6.63 16.98
C ASN A 2 -37.33 -7.56 16.03
N ALA A 3 -37.60 -8.86 16.01
CA ALA A 3 -36.88 -9.81 15.16
C ALA A 3 -37.09 -9.54 13.66
N ALA A 4 -38.31 -9.26 13.22
CA ALA A 4 -38.64 -8.98 11.82
C ALA A 4 -37.95 -7.70 11.31
N ASP A 5 -37.90 -6.63 12.11
CA ASP A 5 -37.14 -5.42 11.77
C ASP A 5 -35.67 -5.74 11.49
N LYS A 6 -35.08 -6.63 12.32
CA LYS A 6 -33.67 -7.04 12.20
C LYS A 6 -33.44 -7.90 10.96
N ASP A 7 -34.38 -8.76 10.60
CA ASP A 7 -34.31 -9.58 9.38
C ASP A 7 -34.47 -8.73 8.12
N ALA A 8 -35.42 -7.79 8.09
CA ALA A 8 -35.59 -6.83 7.00
C ALA A 8 -34.33 -5.97 6.79
N LEU A 9 -33.64 -5.56 7.86
CA LEU A 9 -32.38 -4.82 7.77
C LEU A 9 -31.23 -5.67 7.18
N ILE A 10 -31.20 -6.97 7.43
CA ILE A 10 -30.20 -7.89 6.85
C ILE A 10 -30.51 -8.17 5.38
N ALA A 11 -31.80 -8.34 5.02
CA ALA A 11 -32.21 -8.48 3.63
C ALA A 11 -31.83 -7.25 2.80
N ALA A 12 -32.13 -6.04 3.28
CA ALA A 12 -31.74 -4.80 2.61
C ALA A 12 -30.21 -4.61 2.53
N ALA A 13 -29.46 -5.11 3.50
CA ALA A 13 -27.99 -5.14 3.42
C ALA A 13 -27.50 -6.11 2.34
N ALA A 14 -28.09 -7.31 2.25
CA ALA A 14 -27.75 -8.31 1.24
C ALA A 14 -28.09 -7.85 -0.18
N GLU A 15 -29.23 -7.16 -0.37
CA GLU A 15 -29.60 -6.50 -1.65
C GLU A 15 -28.56 -5.45 -2.07
N ALA A 16 -27.98 -4.72 -1.12
CA ALA A 16 -26.87 -3.79 -1.35
C ALA A 16 -25.49 -4.46 -1.47
N GLY A 17 -25.40 -5.80 -1.45
CA GLY A 17 -24.14 -6.55 -1.53
C GLY A 17 -23.33 -6.60 -0.22
N ILE A 18 -23.92 -6.20 0.91
CA ILE A 18 -23.26 -6.08 2.21
C ILE A 18 -23.60 -7.30 3.09
N THR A 19 -22.63 -8.17 3.31
CA THR A 19 -22.81 -9.36 4.17
C THR A 19 -22.85 -8.99 5.65
N ILE A 20 -24.01 -9.18 6.27
CA ILE A 20 -24.24 -8.93 7.70
C ILE A 20 -24.78 -10.18 8.39
N THR A 21 -24.15 -10.56 9.49
CA THR A 21 -24.62 -11.62 10.39
C THR A 21 -25.17 -11.01 11.69
N ARG A 22 -26.18 -11.65 12.30
CA ARG A 22 -26.74 -11.22 13.60
C ARG A 22 -26.57 -12.28 14.68
N THR A 23 -26.51 -11.81 15.92
CA THR A 23 -26.81 -12.58 17.12
C THR A 23 -28.15 -12.11 17.72
N SER A 24 -28.55 -12.67 18.86
CA SER A 24 -29.72 -12.21 19.60
C SER A 24 -29.67 -10.71 19.94
N LYS A 25 -28.48 -10.18 20.23
CA LYS A 25 -28.25 -8.80 20.69
C LYS A 25 -27.65 -7.89 19.62
N ASP A 26 -26.68 -8.37 18.85
CA ASP A 26 -25.74 -7.55 18.08
C ASP A 26 -25.67 -7.93 16.60
N PHE A 27 -25.22 -7.00 15.76
CA PHE A 27 -24.96 -7.22 14.34
C PHE A 27 -23.46 -7.17 14.05
N PHE A 28 -23.04 -7.89 13.02
CA PHE A 28 -21.65 -8.05 12.64
C PHE A 28 -21.50 -7.97 11.12
N LEU A 29 -20.61 -7.10 10.65
CA LEU A 29 -20.21 -6.96 9.27
C LEU A 29 -19.12 -8.01 8.93
N GLY A 30 -19.26 -8.67 7.78
CA GLY A 30 -18.30 -9.66 7.28
C GLY A 30 -18.47 -11.08 7.82
N GLU A 31 -17.65 -12.00 7.28
CA GLU A 31 -17.67 -13.43 7.58
C GLU A 31 -16.40 -13.91 8.30
N GLY A 32 -16.39 -15.19 8.72
CA GLY A 32 -15.25 -15.81 9.38
C GLY A 32 -14.92 -15.19 10.75
N HIS A 33 -13.62 -15.03 11.03
CA HIS A 33 -13.09 -14.57 12.31
C HIS A 33 -12.95 -13.03 12.42
N ASN A 34 -12.97 -12.30 11.30
CA ASN A 34 -12.78 -10.85 11.25
C ASN A 34 -14.12 -10.10 11.19
N ARG A 35 -14.99 -10.36 12.18
CA ARG A 35 -16.31 -9.75 12.27
C ARG A 35 -16.28 -8.41 13.01
N GLU A 36 -16.62 -7.32 12.33
CA GLU A 36 -16.77 -6.01 12.98
C GLU A 36 -18.18 -5.83 13.53
N ARG A 37 -18.30 -5.48 14.82
CA ARG A 37 -19.61 -5.21 15.44
C ARG A 37 -20.16 -3.87 14.96
N VAL A 38 -21.31 -3.90 14.31
CA VAL A 38 -21.98 -2.72 13.74
C VAL A 38 -23.34 -2.45 14.41
N THR A 39 -23.74 -1.18 14.44
CA THR A 39 -25.05 -0.75 14.94
C THR A 39 -26.07 -0.63 13.80
N PRO A 40 -27.39 -0.74 14.06
CA PRO A 40 -28.42 -0.57 13.02
C PRO A 40 -28.34 0.76 12.26
N GLY A 41 -27.84 1.84 12.89
CA GLY A 41 -27.62 3.12 12.23
C GLY A 41 -26.48 3.07 11.21
N GLN A 42 -25.35 2.44 11.57
CA GLN A 42 -24.23 2.23 10.65
C GLN A 42 -24.62 1.33 9.46
N ILE A 43 -25.42 0.28 9.70
CA ILE A 43 -25.90 -0.59 8.62
C ILE A 43 -26.71 0.21 7.60
N ARG A 44 -27.62 1.08 8.05
CA ARG A 44 -28.41 1.95 7.15
C ARG A 44 -27.54 2.95 6.38
N ALA A 45 -26.49 3.48 7.01
CA ALA A 45 -25.54 4.35 6.34
C ALA A 45 -24.78 3.62 5.22
N LEU A 46 -24.28 2.41 5.49
CA LEU A 46 -23.61 1.57 4.49
C LEU A 46 -24.54 1.18 3.32
N ILE A 47 -25.81 0.85 3.61
CA ILE A 47 -26.82 0.59 2.56
C ILE A 47 -27.04 1.82 1.69
N ALA A 48 -27.19 3.01 2.30
CA ALA A 48 -27.40 4.25 1.57
C ALA A 48 -26.17 4.62 0.70
N GLU A 49 -24.95 4.45 1.23
CA GLU A 49 -23.70 4.66 0.50
C GLU A 49 -23.61 3.73 -0.74
N ALA A 50 -23.83 2.43 -0.55
CA ALA A 50 -23.86 1.46 -1.66
C ALA A 50 -24.95 1.76 -2.71
N GLN A 51 -26.13 2.22 -2.28
CA GLN A 51 -27.20 2.65 -3.19
C GLN A 51 -26.80 3.90 -3.99
N THR A 52 -26.16 4.89 -3.36
CA THR A 52 -25.67 6.08 -4.08
C THR A 52 -24.54 5.76 -5.05
N GLU A 53 -23.66 4.81 -4.74
CA GLU A 53 -22.62 4.35 -5.67
C GLU A 53 -23.22 3.61 -6.87
N GLN A 54 -24.21 2.74 -6.64
CA GLN A 54 -24.95 2.07 -7.72
C GLN A 54 -25.69 3.07 -8.63
N GLN A 55 -26.31 4.11 -8.06
CA GLN A 55 -26.97 5.17 -8.82
C GLN A 55 -25.97 5.98 -9.65
N ALA A 56 -24.88 6.48 -9.04
CA ALA A 56 -23.84 7.20 -9.76
C ALA A 56 -23.19 6.37 -10.87
N ARG A 57 -23.04 5.05 -10.67
CA ARG A 57 -22.57 4.13 -11.71
C ARG A 57 -23.59 3.92 -12.83
N ALA A 58 -24.89 3.89 -12.52
CA ALA A 58 -25.94 3.81 -13.54
C ALA A 58 -25.99 5.09 -14.38
N GLU A 59 -25.97 6.27 -13.74
CA GLU A 59 -25.91 7.58 -14.41
C GLU A 59 -24.66 7.71 -15.30
N ALA A 60 -23.50 7.25 -14.82
CA ALA A 60 -22.27 7.24 -15.62
C ALA A 60 -22.33 6.28 -16.83
N LEU A 61 -23.03 5.15 -16.70
CA LEU A 61 -23.25 4.21 -17.80
C LEU A 61 -24.26 4.75 -18.83
N GLU A 62 -25.29 5.46 -18.38
CA GLU A 62 -26.28 6.13 -19.24
C GLU A 62 -25.62 7.27 -20.02
N ALA A 63 -24.86 8.15 -19.36
CA ALA A 63 -24.08 9.20 -20.03
C ALA A 63 -23.04 8.63 -21.02
N ALA A 64 -22.39 7.51 -20.69
CA ALA A 64 -21.48 6.83 -21.61
C ALA A 64 -22.19 6.12 -22.79
N ALA A 65 -23.48 5.81 -22.66
CA ALA A 65 -24.30 5.32 -23.77
C ALA A 65 -24.73 6.48 -24.68
N GLU A 66 -25.15 7.61 -24.11
CA GLU A 66 -25.52 8.82 -24.86
C GLU A 66 -24.33 9.34 -25.70
N ILE A 67 -23.12 9.40 -25.13
CA ILE A 67 -21.91 9.77 -25.89
C ILE A 67 -21.66 8.81 -27.06
N ARG A 68 -21.83 7.50 -26.86
CA ARG A 68 -21.64 6.50 -27.94
C ARG A 68 -22.68 6.66 -29.06
N GLU A 69 -23.92 7.03 -28.71
CA GLU A 69 -24.98 7.31 -29.68
C GLU A 69 -24.66 8.57 -30.49
N GLN A 70 -24.22 9.66 -29.83
CA GLN A 70 -23.78 10.89 -30.50
C GLN A 70 -22.53 10.71 -31.38
N GLU A 71 -21.59 9.83 -31.00
CA GLU A 71 -20.43 9.48 -31.84
C GLU A 71 -20.84 8.64 -33.06
N ALA A 72 -21.83 7.76 -32.92
CA ALA A 72 -22.34 6.95 -34.01
C ALA A 72 -23.10 7.79 -35.05
N GLU A 73 -23.88 8.79 -34.62
CA GLU A 73 -24.58 9.72 -35.53
C GLU A 73 -23.62 10.69 -36.25
N GLN A 74 -22.49 11.06 -35.62
CA GLN A 74 -21.48 11.93 -36.26
C GLN A 74 -20.55 11.18 -37.22
N THR A 75 -20.56 9.84 -37.21
CA THR A 75 -19.74 9.02 -38.11
C THR A 75 -20.54 8.63 -39.36
N GLU A 76 -20.93 9.62 -40.18
CA GLU A 76 -21.35 9.33 -41.56
C GLU A 76 -20.13 8.77 -42.34
N PRO A 77 -20.23 7.58 -42.94
CA PRO A 77 -19.11 6.99 -43.66
C PRO A 77 -18.94 7.65 -45.04
N GLU A 78 -17.86 8.41 -45.23
CA GLU A 78 -17.41 8.80 -46.57
C GLU A 78 -16.94 7.54 -47.33
N VAL A 79 -17.80 7.03 -48.22
CA VAL A 79 -17.60 5.74 -48.88
C VAL A 79 -16.54 5.84 -49.99
N ALA A 80 -15.41 5.15 -49.81
CA ALA A 80 -14.46 4.84 -50.88
C ALA A 80 -14.49 3.32 -51.21
N PRO A 81 -15.06 2.89 -52.36
CA PRO A 81 -15.21 1.47 -52.67
C PRO A 81 -14.07 0.95 -53.55
N VAL A 82 -13.19 0.08 -53.02
CA VAL A 82 -12.16 -0.62 -53.82
C VAL A 82 -11.97 -2.09 -53.41
N VAL A 83 -12.62 -2.95 -54.20
CA VAL A 83 -12.16 -4.30 -54.65
C VAL A 83 -12.17 -5.48 -53.65
N GLU A 84 -13.07 -6.42 -53.92
CA GLU A 84 -12.94 -7.84 -53.58
C GLU A 84 -11.71 -8.48 -54.25
N MET A 85 -10.92 -9.28 -53.52
CA MET A 85 -10.32 -10.49 -54.11
C MET A 85 -10.10 -11.59 -53.07
N ALA A 86 -10.78 -12.71 -53.31
CA ALA A 86 -10.38 -14.10 -53.09
C ALA A 86 -9.77 -14.56 -51.74
N ALA A 87 -10.42 -15.59 -51.19
CA ALA A 87 -9.84 -16.54 -50.24
C ALA A 87 -8.57 -17.24 -50.78
N GLU A 88 -7.75 -17.82 -49.89
CA GLU A 88 -7.66 -19.28 -49.67
C GLU A 88 -6.52 -19.64 -48.68
N ALA A 89 -6.58 -20.86 -48.12
CA ALA A 89 -5.54 -21.59 -47.39
C ALA A 89 -5.07 -21.09 -45.99
N ALA A 90 -5.49 -21.85 -44.98
CA ALA A 90 -4.72 -22.04 -43.74
C ALA A 90 -3.55 -23.03 -43.98
N PRO A 91 -2.56 -23.05 -43.08
CA PRO A 91 -2.13 -24.36 -42.55
C PRO A 91 -1.96 -24.40 -41.01
N GLU A 92 -1.87 -25.63 -40.52
CA GLU A 92 -1.86 -26.06 -39.11
C GLU A 92 -0.54 -25.79 -38.36
N PRO A 93 -0.51 -25.88 -37.00
CA PRO A 93 0.69 -25.65 -36.20
C PRO A 93 1.63 -26.87 -36.15
N GLU A 94 2.91 -26.66 -36.45
CA GLU A 94 3.97 -27.65 -36.16
C GLU A 94 4.38 -27.64 -34.67
N GLN A 95 4.75 -28.81 -34.18
CA GLN A 95 5.18 -29.07 -32.80
C GLN A 95 6.70 -29.32 -32.69
N VAL A 96 7.15 -29.54 -31.45
CA VAL A 96 8.39 -30.21 -30.97
C VAL A 96 9.73 -29.45 -31.05
N PRO A 97 10.72 -29.77 -30.18
CA PRO A 97 10.69 -30.58 -28.95
C PRO A 97 11.29 -29.89 -27.69
N ASP A 98 11.09 -30.54 -26.54
CA ASP A 98 11.87 -30.37 -25.32
C ASP A 98 13.40 -30.52 -25.54
N VAL A 99 14.18 -29.79 -24.73
CA VAL A 99 15.58 -30.11 -24.43
C VAL A 99 15.79 -30.08 -22.92
N GLU A 100 15.68 -31.26 -22.31
CA GLU A 100 16.06 -31.53 -20.92
C GLU A 100 17.50 -32.08 -20.91
N VAL A 101 18.47 -31.33 -20.38
CA VAL A 101 19.81 -31.88 -20.08
C VAL A 101 20.37 -31.34 -18.76
N ALA A 102 20.31 -32.21 -17.76
CA ALA A 102 21.27 -32.46 -16.68
C ALA A 102 21.97 -31.28 -15.95
N ALA A 103 21.78 -31.27 -14.63
CA ALA A 103 22.75 -30.73 -13.70
C ALA A 103 23.90 -31.74 -13.48
N GLU A 104 25.15 -31.27 -13.38
CA GLU A 104 26.14 -31.92 -12.51
C GLU A 104 27.24 -30.95 -12.04
N ALA A 105 27.43 -30.93 -10.72
CA ALA A 105 28.64 -30.58 -9.98
C ALA A 105 28.82 -31.75 -8.98
N PRO A 106 30.01 -32.04 -8.39
CA PRO A 106 30.98 -31.06 -7.87
C PRO A 106 32.48 -31.54 -7.92
N GLN A 107 33.34 -30.96 -7.06
CA GLN A 107 34.70 -31.42 -6.65
C GLN A 107 35.81 -31.28 -7.72
N ASP A 108 37.12 -31.20 -7.44
CA ASP A 108 37.99 -30.90 -6.27
C ASP A 108 39.44 -30.67 -6.82
N ALA A 109 40.44 -30.05 -6.20
CA ALA A 109 40.61 -29.21 -5.00
C ALA A 109 42.05 -28.58 -5.03
N GLN A 110 42.50 -27.92 -3.94
CA GLN A 110 43.89 -27.44 -3.66
C GLN A 110 44.38 -26.22 -4.50
N ASP A 111 44.82 -25.10 -3.93
CA ASP A 111 45.87 -24.81 -2.91
C ASP A 111 47.28 -24.65 -3.52
N ALA A 112 47.65 -23.39 -3.81
CA ALA A 112 49.03 -22.92 -4.00
C ALA A 112 49.10 -21.37 -4.05
N ALA A 113 49.56 -20.75 -2.97
CA ALA A 113 50.35 -19.50 -3.03
C ALA A 113 51.85 -19.91 -3.26
N PRO A 114 52.81 -19.05 -3.68
CA PRO A 114 52.96 -17.65 -3.24
C PRO A 114 53.66 -16.66 -4.23
N GLU A 115 54.14 -15.53 -3.65
CA GLU A 115 55.25 -14.64 -4.09
C GLU A 115 55.05 -13.50 -5.13
N VAL A 116 54.69 -12.35 -4.57
CA VAL A 116 55.26 -10.98 -4.73
C VAL A 116 56.34 -10.71 -5.80
N SER A 117 56.14 -9.64 -6.58
CA SER A 117 57.20 -8.68 -6.96
C SER A 117 56.63 -7.27 -7.27
N PRO A 118 57.35 -6.16 -7.00
CA PRO A 118 56.74 -4.82 -6.95
C PRO A 118 57.04 -3.87 -8.13
N ALA A 119 56.09 -2.97 -8.40
CA ALA A 119 56.19 -1.61 -9.00
C ALA A 119 56.85 -1.43 -10.40
N PRO A 120 56.32 -0.50 -11.21
CA PRO A 120 56.80 0.88 -11.06
C PRO A 120 55.67 1.93 -10.89
N GLU A 121 56.05 3.08 -10.33
CA GLU A 121 55.15 4.20 -10.04
C GLU A 121 54.63 4.89 -11.32
N ALA A 122 53.32 5.13 -11.37
CA ALA A 122 52.71 6.11 -12.25
C ALA A 122 52.16 7.27 -11.39
N GLN A 123 52.49 8.50 -11.74
CA GLN A 123 52.04 9.70 -11.02
C GLN A 123 50.52 9.85 -11.18
N PRO A 124 49.73 9.96 -10.10
CA PRO A 124 48.31 10.29 -10.22
C PRO A 124 48.13 11.77 -10.57
N GLU A 125 47.35 12.03 -11.63
CA GLU A 125 46.96 13.37 -12.05
C GLU A 125 46.15 14.08 -10.95
N THR A 126 46.32 15.40 -10.85
CA THR A 126 45.57 16.25 -9.91
C THR A 126 44.06 16.17 -10.20
N PRO A 127 43.22 15.65 -9.29
CA PRO A 127 41.78 15.61 -9.52
C PRO A 127 41.20 17.02 -9.55
N ALA A 128 40.38 17.29 -10.58
CA ALA A 128 39.60 18.51 -10.71
C ALA A 128 38.70 18.74 -9.48
N PRO A 129 38.37 20.00 -9.13
CA PRO A 129 37.60 20.31 -7.92
C PRO A 129 36.28 19.54 -7.89
N ALA A 130 36.05 18.81 -6.80
CA ALA A 130 34.84 18.05 -6.59
C ALA A 130 33.61 18.96 -6.74
N ALA A 131 32.71 18.60 -7.64
CA ALA A 131 31.44 19.30 -7.80
C ALA A 131 30.69 19.30 -6.46
N ALA A 132 30.04 20.43 -6.16
CA ALA A 132 29.20 20.55 -4.96
C ALA A 132 28.19 19.39 -4.90
N PRO A 133 27.92 18.81 -3.72
CA PRO A 133 27.10 17.61 -3.61
C PRO A 133 25.74 17.82 -4.28
N ALA A 134 25.43 16.93 -5.22
CA ALA A 134 24.15 16.95 -5.91
C ALA A 134 23.02 16.84 -4.90
N LYS A 135 21.99 17.69 -5.04
CA LYS A 135 20.80 17.67 -4.16
C LYS A 135 20.26 16.24 -4.08
N ALA A 136 20.06 15.75 -2.86
CA ALA A 136 19.61 14.38 -2.61
C ALA A 136 18.36 14.05 -3.45
N LYS A 137 18.44 12.96 -4.21
CA LYS A 137 17.37 12.55 -5.11
C LYS A 137 16.28 11.87 -4.26
N ARG A 138 15.19 12.60 -4.06
CA ARG A 138 14.04 12.27 -3.19
C ARG A 138 13.40 10.91 -3.52
N THR A 139 12.52 10.46 -2.60
CA THR A 139 11.57 9.32 -2.65
C THR A 139 12.19 8.03 -2.08
N PRO A 140 11.65 7.45 -0.98
CA PRO A 140 10.24 7.05 -0.92
C PRO A 140 9.48 7.28 0.39
N VAL A 141 8.25 7.77 0.26
CA VAL A 141 7.18 7.45 1.22
C VAL A 141 5.95 7.01 0.44
N LEU A 142 5.45 5.82 0.79
CA LEU A 142 4.31 5.14 0.16
C LEU A 142 3.18 4.93 1.19
N TYR A 143 2.81 5.96 1.96
CA TYR A 143 1.87 5.83 3.09
C TYR A 143 0.46 6.35 2.74
N GLY A 144 -0.52 5.45 2.66
CA GLY A 144 -1.95 5.80 2.53
C GLY A 144 -2.63 6.20 3.86
N PRO A 145 -3.85 6.77 3.81
CA PRO A 145 -4.62 7.13 5.01
C PRO A 145 -5.02 5.88 5.80
N PRO A 146 -4.99 5.86 7.17
CA PRO A 146 -6.09 6.41 7.97
C PRO A 146 -5.83 6.55 9.51
N CYS A 147 -4.78 7.23 9.97
CA CYS A 147 -4.51 7.32 11.43
C CYS A 147 -4.70 8.71 12.04
N GLY A 148 -5.90 9.31 11.86
CA GLY A 148 -6.27 10.56 12.56
C GLY A 148 -5.36 11.75 12.24
N GLY A 149 -4.71 11.69 11.08
CA GLY A 149 -3.71 12.63 10.59
C GLY A 149 -4.22 13.44 9.41
N GLN A 150 -3.80 14.70 9.34
CA GLN A 150 -4.00 15.53 8.16
C GLN A 150 -2.82 15.28 7.22
N ILE A 151 -3.03 14.51 6.16
CA ILE A 151 -1.98 14.12 5.18
C ILE A 151 -2.24 14.67 3.78
N ALA A 152 -3.19 15.60 3.63
CA ALA A 152 -3.58 16.17 2.34
C ALA A 152 -2.50 17.09 1.68
N HIS A 153 -1.47 17.46 2.44
CA HIS A 153 -0.36 18.31 1.99
C HIS A 153 0.96 17.53 1.80
N LEU A 154 0.89 16.20 1.94
CA LEU A 154 2.04 15.31 1.95
C LEU A 154 2.28 14.82 0.51
N ALA A 155 3.43 15.12 -0.07
CA ALA A 155 3.75 14.83 -1.47
C ALA A 155 4.15 13.35 -1.70
N VAL A 156 3.32 12.42 -1.22
CA VAL A 156 3.65 11.00 -1.07
C VAL A 156 2.55 10.11 -1.63
N ALA A 157 2.97 8.99 -2.22
CA ALA A 157 2.05 8.06 -2.84
C ALA A 157 1.29 7.27 -1.77
N THR A 158 -0.02 7.09 -1.94
CA THR A 158 -0.85 6.40 -0.95
C THR A 158 -0.83 4.89 -1.18
N SER A 159 -0.21 4.10 -0.29
CA SER A 159 -0.37 2.63 -0.30
C SER A 159 -1.64 2.20 0.42
N GLU A 160 -2.38 1.27 -0.18
CA GLU A 160 -3.55 0.61 0.42
C GLU A 160 -3.20 -0.11 1.74
N HIS A 161 -1.96 -0.60 1.88
CA HIS A 161 -1.48 -1.32 3.06
C HIS A 161 -1.30 -0.44 4.30
N ALA A 162 -1.30 0.89 4.15
CA ALA A 162 -1.19 1.78 5.29
C ALA A 162 -2.46 1.83 6.17
N ARG A 163 -3.54 1.10 5.82
CA ARG A 163 -4.87 1.23 6.42
C ARG A 163 -5.01 0.96 7.94
N ASN A 164 -3.94 0.56 8.64
CA ASN A 164 -3.72 0.59 10.12
C ASN A 164 -2.40 -0.14 10.45
N PRO A 165 -1.21 0.50 10.37
CA PRO A 165 0.07 -0.22 10.37
C PRO A 165 0.64 -0.46 11.77
N ILE A 166 1.75 -1.20 11.82
CA ILE A 166 2.72 -1.19 12.92
C ILE A 166 4.05 -0.71 12.37
N VAL A 167 4.66 0.27 13.06
CA VAL A 167 5.96 0.83 12.68
C VAL A 167 7.04 0.35 13.65
N HIS A 168 7.96 -0.45 13.15
CA HIS A 168 9.15 -0.91 13.83
C HIS A 168 10.19 0.21 13.82
N LEU A 169 10.66 0.63 14.99
CA LEU A 169 11.55 1.80 15.11
C LEU A 169 13.04 1.46 15.07
N GLY A 170 13.42 0.19 15.28
CA GLY A 170 14.83 -0.17 15.44
C GLY A 170 15.48 0.61 16.59
N GLU A 171 16.51 1.40 16.29
CA GLU A 171 17.21 2.26 17.26
C GLU A 171 16.57 3.67 17.40
N LEU A 172 15.53 4.01 16.63
CA LEU A 172 14.93 5.35 16.65
C LEU A 172 14.18 5.62 17.95
N THR A 173 14.45 6.79 18.55
CA THR A 173 13.74 7.27 19.74
C THR A 173 12.47 8.02 19.38
N ALA A 174 11.39 7.71 20.09
CA ALA A 174 10.05 8.23 19.80
C ALA A 174 9.30 8.63 21.09
N PRO A 175 8.41 9.64 21.04
CA PRO A 175 7.54 9.95 22.17
C PRO A 175 6.59 8.77 22.43
N ARG A 176 6.53 8.31 23.68
CA ARG A 176 5.63 7.22 24.12
C ARG A 176 4.31 7.82 24.60
N LEU A 177 3.25 7.62 23.84
CA LEU A 177 1.91 8.15 24.08
C LEU A 177 0.94 6.99 24.35
N LYS A 178 -0.10 7.21 25.16
CA LYS A 178 -0.92 6.10 25.69
C LYS A 178 -1.91 5.56 24.67
N ASN A 179 -2.40 6.42 23.79
CA ASN A 179 -3.48 6.14 22.86
C ASN A 179 -3.35 6.96 21.57
N LYS A 180 -4.18 6.64 20.57
CA LYS A 180 -4.19 7.27 19.25
C LYS A 180 -4.58 8.75 19.34
N GLU A 181 -5.45 9.09 20.28
CA GLU A 181 -6.01 10.42 20.47
C GLU A 181 -4.95 11.40 21.00
N GLU A 182 -4.12 10.97 21.97
CA GLU A 182 -2.94 11.67 22.46
C GLU A 182 -1.89 11.86 21.35
N ALA A 183 -1.61 10.81 20.57
CA ALA A 183 -0.69 10.91 19.43
C ALA A 183 -1.17 11.89 18.34
N ALA A 184 -2.46 11.86 18.00
CA ALA A 184 -3.03 12.82 17.07
C ALA A 184 -3.10 14.24 17.65
N ALA A 185 -3.30 14.39 18.96
CA ALA A 185 -3.27 15.70 19.64
C ALA A 185 -1.87 16.30 19.67
N GLU A 186 -0.84 15.49 19.95
CA GLU A 186 0.55 15.89 19.94
C GLU A 186 0.99 16.32 18.53
N GLY A 187 0.61 15.55 17.50
CA GLY A 187 0.83 15.93 16.10
C GLY A 187 0.27 17.32 15.77
N ARG A 188 -1.01 17.57 16.09
CA ARG A 188 -1.65 18.90 15.92
C ARG A 188 -0.95 20.01 16.72
N ARG A 189 -0.43 19.71 17.91
CA ARG A 189 0.27 20.68 18.78
C ARG A 189 1.58 21.20 18.18
N THR A 190 2.22 20.43 17.29
CA THR A 190 3.49 20.85 16.67
C THR A 190 3.36 21.99 15.66
N GLY A 191 2.16 22.26 15.13
CA GLY A 191 1.95 23.23 14.04
C GLY A 191 2.49 22.78 12.68
N ALA A 192 2.85 21.49 12.54
CA ALA A 192 3.25 20.90 11.27
C ALA A 192 2.14 20.94 10.21
N VAL A 193 2.52 20.95 8.93
CA VAL A 193 1.58 20.92 7.80
C VAL A 193 0.81 19.59 7.69
N GLY A 194 1.30 18.56 8.37
CA GLY A 194 0.63 17.28 8.52
C GLY A 194 1.26 16.42 9.62
N HIS A 195 0.57 15.36 10.01
CA HIS A 195 1.06 14.40 11.01
C HIS A 195 0.48 13.01 10.79
N ILE A 196 1.20 11.99 11.27
CA ILE A 196 0.82 10.58 11.24
C ILE A 196 0.96 10.04 12.66
N ALA A 197 -0.16 9.75 13.32
CA ALA A 197 -0.15 8.95 14.55
C ALA A 197 -0.08 7.46 14.18
N PHE A 198 0.71 6.66 14.89
CA PHE A 198 0.83 5.22 14.60
C PHE A 198 1.15 4.41 15.85
N LEU A 199 0.88 3.09 15.77
CA LEU A 199 1.34 2.14 16.78
C LEU A 199 2.78 1.75 16.44
N ALA A 200 3.71 2.16 17.29
CA ALA A 200 5.12 1.83 17.18
C ALA A 200 5.44 0.53 17.93
N GLN A 201 6.53 -0.12 17.52
CA GLN A 201 7.24 -1.13 18.32
C GLN A 201 8.72 -0.77 18.38
N ASP A 202 9.31 -0.76 19.58
CA ASP A 202 10.75 -0.58 19.76
C ASP A 202 11.54 -1.90 19.68
N LYS A 203 12.87 -1.80 19.74
CA LYS A 203 13.79 -2.94 19.73
C LYS A 203 13.59 -3.92 20.90
N ALA A 204 12.99 -3.50 22.01
CA ALA A 204 12.65 -4.39 23.13
C ALA A 204 11.31 -5.13 22.90
N GLY A 205 10.59 -4.82 21.81
CA GLY A 205 9.30 -5.40 21.48
C GLY A 205 8.12 -4.70 22.16
N GLU A 206 8.34 -3.62 22.91
CA GLU A 206 7.24 -2.91 23.58
C GLU A 206 6.47 -2.05 22.58
N GLN A 207 5.13 -2.09 22.66
CA GLN A 207 4.23 -1.41 21.73
C GLN A 207 3.61 -0.16 22.36
N PHE A 208 3.66 0.96 21.68
CA PHE A 208 3.17 2.26 22.18
C PHE A 208 2.66 3.15 21.03
N TRP A 209 1.83 4.14 21.33
CA TRP A 209 1.44 5.12 20.31
C TRP A 209 2.51 6.20 20.18
N SER A 210 2.81 6.58 18.95
CA SER A 210 3.75 7.64 18.60
C SER A 210 3.17 8.52 17.50
N VAL A 211 3.83 9.63 17.21
CA VAL A 211 3.51 10.53 16.11
C VAL A 211 4.78 10.93 15.37
N ALA A 212 4.70 10.89 14.04
CA ALA A 212 5.65 11.58 13.16
C ALA A 212 4.94 12.76 12.50
N VAL A 213 5.69 13.81 12.22
CA VAL A 213 5.19 15.09 11.70
C VAL A 213 5.83 15.41 10.37
N VAL A 214 5.09 16.07 9.50
CA VAL A 214 5.57 16.49 8.18
C VAL A 214 6.30 17.81 8.35
N ASP A 215 7.46 17.96 7.72
CA ASP A 215 8.18 19.22 7.77
C ASP A 215 7.44 20.37 7.09
N ALA A 216 7.84 21.61 7.36
CA ALA A 216 7.16 22.80 6.85
C ALA A 216 7.17 22.91 5.31
N GLU A 217 8.08 22.19 4.64
CA GLU A 217 8.16 22.11 3.17
C GLU A 217 7.23 21.04 2.58
N GLY A 218 6.55 20.23 3.40
CA GLY A 218 5.62 19.17 2.96
C GLY A 218 6.31 17.94 2.34
N GLY A 219 7.64 17.87 2.44
CA GLY A 219 8.46 16.92 1.70
C GLY A 219 8.94 15.72 2.51
N ASN A 220 9.27 15.94 3.79
CA ASN A 220 9.96 14.93 4.60
C ASN A 220 9.20 14.63 5.90
N LEU A 221 9.28 13.39 6.35
CA LEU A 221 8.67 12.93 7.60
C LEU A 221 9.69 13.00 8.74
N LYS A 222 9.27 13.52 9.91
CA LYS A 222 10.13 13.69 11.08
C LYS A 222 9.57 13.03 12.33
N LEU A 223 10.42 12.27 13.02
CA LEU A 223 10.12 11.60 14.29
C LEU A 223 11.09 12.12 15.34
N SER A 224 10.57 12.69 16.43
CA SER A 224 11.38 13.34 17.48
C SER A 224 12.33 14.44 16.96
N GLY A 225 12.05 15.02 15.78
CA GLY A 225 12.90 16.01 15.10
C GLY A 225 13.94 15.42 14.13
N ALA A 226 14.20 14.12 14.17
CA ALA A 226 15.03 13.43 13.17
C ALA A 226 14.20 13.13 11.91
N GLU A 227 14.83 13.22 10.73
CA GLU A 227 14.22 12.84 9.46
C GLU A 227 14.18 11.32 9.32
N ILE A 228 13.05 10.78 8.85
CA ILE A 228 12.84 9.34 8.73
C ILE A 228 12.17 8.94 7.41
N ASP A 229 12.62 7.81 6.87
CA ASP A 229 11.92 7.08 5.80
C ASP A 229 11.06 5.96 6.41
N LEU A 230 9.96 5.62 5.72
CA LEU A 230 9.06 4.53 6.07
C LEU A 230 8.99 3.51 4.93
N THR A 231 9.45 2.30 5.20
CA THR A 231 9.49 1.19 4.22
C THR A 231 8.51 0.09 4.62
N LEU A 232 7.66 -0.35 3.68
CA LEU A 232 6.82 -1.53 3.87
C LEU A 232 7.70 -2.78 3.93
N LEU A 233 7.50 -3.63 4.93
CA LEU A 233 8.16 -4.94 5.01
C LEU A 233 7.33 -5.98 4.25
N GLU A 234 8.02 -6.80 3.45
CA GLU A 234 7.44 -7.85 2.63
C GLU A 234 8.18 -9.19 2.83
N GLY A 235 7.55 -10.30 2.43
CA GLY A 235 8.10 -11.65 2.55
C GLY A 235 8.57 -11.99 3.98
N GLN A 236 9.71 -12.68 4.07
CA GLN A 236 10.29 -13.14 5.34
C GLN A 236 10.50 -11.99 6.34
N ALA A 237 10.92 -10.80 5.89
CA ALA A 237 11.13 -9.65 6.78
C ALA A 237 9.83 -9.17 7.42
N ALA A 238 8.69 -9.30 6.73
CA ALA A 238 7.38 -9.04 7.30
C ALA A 238 6.99 -10.10 8.34
N ASP A 239 7.29 -11.37 8.10
CA ASP A 239 6.96 -12.47 9.01
C ASP A 239 7.82 -12.43 10.29
N ASP A 240 9.13 -12.20 10.16
CA ASP A 240 10.04 -11.96 11.30
C ASP A 240 9.62 -10.74 12.14
N ALA A 241 9.02 -9.73 11.51
CA ALA A 241 8.44 -8.57 12.19
C ALA A 241 7.11 -8.93 12.88
N ARG A 242 6.22 -9.69 12.22
CA ARG A 242 4.98 -10.21 12.82
C ARG A 242 5.26 -11.08 14.03
N ASP A 243 6.33 -11.86 14.04
CA ASP A 243 6.62 -12.75 15.18
C ASP A 243 7.08 -12.04 16.44
N ARG A 244 7.70 -10.87 16.29
CA ARG A 244 8.00 -9.95 17.41
C ARG A 244 6.77 -9.18 17.92
N VAL A 245 5.66 -9.17 17.18
CA VAL A 245 4.45 -8.41 17.50
C VAL A 245 3.50 -9.18 18.42
N VAL A 246 3.07 -8.53 19.51
CA VAL A 246 2.12 -9.10 20.47
C VAL A 246 0.67 -8.91 20.00
N GLY A 247 -0.09 -10.02 19.99
CA GLY A 247 -1.53 -10.05 19.71
C GLY A 247 -1.88 -10.29 18.23
N ALA A 248 -2.79 -11.24 17.97
CA ALA A 248 -3.16 -11.65 16.61
C ALA A 248 -3.67 -10.50 15.72
N ARG A 249 -4.48 -9.58 16.27
CA ARG A 249 -4.95 -8.37 15.57
C ARG A 249 -3.79 -7.48 15.09
N ASN A 250 -2.70 -7.45 15.84
CA ASN A 250 -1.52 -6.64 15.51
C ASN A 250 -0.65 -7.36 14.47
N LYS A 251 -0.49 -8.68 14.54
CA LYS A 251 0.21 -9.48 13.51
C LYS A 251 -0.47 -9.38 12.13
N ALA A 252 -1.79 -9.25 12.08
CA ALA A 252 -2.56 -9.09 10.85
C ALA A 252 -2.39 -7.72 10.13
N LYS A 253 -1.70 -6.76 10.75
CA LYS A 253 -1.43 -5.45 10.15
C LYS A 253 -0.27 -5.50 9.16
N ALA A 254 -0.20 -4.51 8.27
CA ALA A 254 1.02 -4.22 7.51
C ALA A 254 2.14 -3.82 8.47
N GLN A 255 3.33 -4.40 8.26
CA GLN A 255 4.52 -4.14 9.04
C GLN A 255 5.39 -3.14 8.29
N TRP A 256 5.81 -2.08 8.96
CA TRP A 256 6.60 -0.99 8.39
C TRP A 256 7.87 -0.81 9.21
N GLN A 257 9.01 -0.55 8.57
CA GLN A 257 10.24 -0.15 9.24
C GLN A 257 10.42 1.36 9.10
N ALA A 258 10.72 2.04 10.20
CA ALA A 258 11.25 3.40 10.18
C ALA A 258 12.78 3.36 10.23
N ALA A 259 13.43 4.17 9.42
CA ALA A 259 14.88 4.36 9.42
C ALA A 259 15.21 5.86 9.43
N ALA A 260 16.33 6.24 10.07
CA ALA A 260 16.85 7.60 9.93
C ALA A 260 17.40 7.81 8.52
N VAL A 261 17.26 9.03 8.01
CA VAL A 261 17.87 9.54 6.76
C VAL A 261 19.17 10.28 7.09
#